data_AF-A0A0N0ASJ8-F1
#
_entry.id   AF-A0A0N0ASJ8-F1
#
_cell.length_a   1.000
_cell.length_b   1.000
_cell.length_c   1.000
_cell.angle_alpha   90.00
_cell.angle_beta   90.00
_cell.angle_gamma   90.00
#
_symmetry.space_group_name_H-M   'P 1'
#
loop_
_entity.id
_entity.type
_entity.pdbx_description
1 polymer ?
#
loop_
_entity_poly.entity_id
_entity_poly.type
_entity_poly.pdbx_seq_one_letter_code
_entity_poly.pdbx_strand_id
1 'polypeptide(L)'
;TLVMVVTVAVVVATHNLAFGVIVGVIVSMVLFARKAAVHADLTSVLDPEGGTRVYSVNGELFFASTGELVGRFDYAEKGLTKAVIDMTKAHVWDSSAVAALDQVTEHFRKHGVEVE
;
A
#
# COMPACT_ATOMS: atom_id res chain seq x y z
N THR A 1 20.96 -3.30 6.58
CA THR A 1 22.21 -2.57 6.23
C THR A 1 22.04 -1.06 6.25
N LEU A 2 20.96 -0.50 5.69
CA LEU A 2 20.75 0.96 5.66
C LEU A 2 20.86 1.64 7.03
N VAL A 3 20.25 1.07 8.08
CA VAL A 3 20.31 1.61 9.45
C VAL A 3 21.75 1.78 9.91
N MET A 4 22.58 0.73 9.79
CA MET A 4 23.99 0.75 10.20
C MET A 4 24.80 1.83 9.46
N VAL A 5 24.58 1.97 8.14
CA VAL A 5 25.29 2.99 7.35
C VAL A 5 24.92 4.40 7.82
N VAL A 6 23.63 4.66 8.03
CA VAL A 6 23.15 5.97 8.47
C VAL A 6 23.63 6.29 9.88
N THR A 7 23.57 5.34 10.82
CA THR A 7 24.05 5.57 12.18
C THR A 7 25.53 5.88 12.22
N VAL A 8 26.36 5.09 11.54
CA VAL A 8 27.81 5.29 11.50
C VAL A 8 28.16 6.63 10.86
N ALA A 9 27.51 7.00 9.75
CA ALA A 9 27.75 8.27 9.08
C ALA A 9 27.46 9.47 10.01
N VAL A 10 26.36 9.44 10.76
CA VAL A 10 26.02 10.50 11.72
C VAL A 10 27.04 10.55 12.85
N VAL A 11 27.39 9.41 13.46
CA VAL A 11 28.38 9.39 14.56
C VAL A 11 29.72 9.94 14.11
N VAL A 12 30.20 9.56 12.93
CA VAL A 12 31.50 10.03 12.40
C VAL A 12 31.45 11.52 12.07
N ALA A 13 30.37 12.02 11.48
CA ALA A 13 30.24 13.44 11.15
C ALA A 13 30.11 14.32 12.39
N THR A 14 29.32 13.91 13.39
CA THR A 14 29.03 14.72 14.59
C THR A 14 29.93 14.41 15.78
N HIS A 15 30.79 13.38 15.68
CA HIS A 15 31.59 12.84 16.79
C HIS A 15 30.76 12.55 18.05
N ASN A 16 29.48 12.20 17.86
CA ASN A 16 28.52 12.08 18.94
C ASN A 16 27.64 10.86 18.73
N LEU A 17 27.80 9.89 19.64
CA LEU A 17 27.05 8.65 19.61
C LEU A 17 25.54 8.87 19.77
N ALA A 18 25.13 9.85 20.58
CA ALA A 18 23.73 10.09 20.88
C ALA A 18 22.91 10.47 19.63
N PHE A 19 23.47 11.32 18.75
CA PHE A 19 22.82 11.65 17.49
C PHE A 19 22.72 10.43 16.57
N GLY A 20 23.77 9.61 16.52
CA GLY A 20 23.74 8.35 15.78
C GLY A 20 22.64 7.41 16.24
N VAL A 21 22.45 7.26 17.57
CA VAL A 21 21.39 6.43 18.15
C VAL A 21 20.01 6.98 17.78
N ILE A 22 19.75 8.27 17.97
CA ILE A 22 18.45 8.88 17.67
C ILE A 22 18.08 8.67 16.20
N VAL A 23 18.99 9.02 15.28
CA VAL A 23 18.74 8.85 13.84
C VAL A 23 18.55 7.37 13.49
N GLY A 24 19.37 6.49 14.06
CA GLY A 24 19.25 5.04 13.85
C GLY A 24 17.90 4.48 14.25
N VAL A 25 17.40 4.87 15.42
CA VAL A 25 16.09 4.45 15.92
C VAL A 25 14.99 4.94 14.98
N ILE A 26 15.02 6.21 14.56
CA ILE A 26 14.03 6.77 13.63
C ILE A 26 14.03 6.01 12.30
N VAL A 27 15.20 5.80 11.70
CA VAL A 27 15.31 5.05 10.44
C VAL A 27 14.83 3.61 10.61
N SER A 28 15.18 2.97 11.73
CA SER A 28 14.71 1.61 12.02
C SER A 28 13.20 1.54 12.17
N MET A 29 12.57 2.51 12.85
CA MET A 29 11.11 2.59 12.99
C MET A 29 10.42 2.74 11.64
N VAL A 30 10.93 3.62 10.77
CA VAL A 30 10.37 3.82 9.42
C VAL A 30 10.50 2.55 8.57
N LEU A 31 11.67 1.91 8.57
CA LEU A 31 11.88 0.67 7.83
C LEU A 31 11.02 -0.48 8.37
N PHE A 32 10.84 -0.55 9.69
CA PHE A 32 9.97 -1.54 10.33
C PHE A 32 8.51 -1.33 9.93
N ALA A 33 8.01 -0.09 10.00
CA ALA A 33 6.66 0.26 9.55
C ALA A 33 6.45 -0.11 8.07
N ARG A 34 7.42 0.20 7.20
CA ARG A 34 7.38 -0.18 5.79
C ARG A 34 7.38 -1.70 5.60
N LYS A 35 8.18 -2.45 6.37
CA LYS A 35 8.20 -3.92 6.29
C LYS A 35 6.88 -4.53 6.78
N ALA A 36 6.28 -3.97 7.82
CA ALA A 36 4.95 -4.37 8.28
C ALA A 36 3.87 -4.11 7.22
N ALA A 37 4.03 -3.09 6.38
CA ALA A 37 3.09 -2.73 5.32
C ALA A 37 3.03 -3.71 4.15
N VAL A 38 4.02 -4.60 4.01
CA VAL A 38 4.13 -5.56 2.90
C VAL A 38 3.13 -6.73 3.01
N HIS A 39 2.23 -6.73 4.00
CA HIS A 39 1.25 -7.80 4.16
C HIS A 39 -0.03 -7.61 3.33
N ALA A 40 -0.20 -6.49 2.63
CA ALA A 40 -1.32 -6.29 1.70
C ALA A 40 -0.94 -6.80 0.31
N ASP A 41 -1.55 -7.89 -0.13
CA ASP A 41 -1.41 -8.44 -1.46
C ASP A 41 -2.67 -8.20 -2.29
N LEU A 42 -2.49 -7.86 -3.57
CA LEU A 42 -3.57 -7.63 -4.51
C LEU A 42 -3.43 -8.64 -5.64
N THR A 43 -4.34 -9.59 -5.69
CA THR A 43 -4.46 -10.50 -6.83
C THR A 43 -5.62 -10.06 -7.69
N SER A 44 -5.51 -10.24 -9.01
CA SER A 44 -6.59 -9.88 -9.93
C SER A 44 -6.81 -10.97 -10.96
N VAL A 45 -8.08 -11.24 -11.25
CA VAL A 45 -8.51 -12.22 -12.24
C VAL A 45 -9.52 -11.54 -13.16
N LEU A 46 -9.27 -11.58 -14.46
CA LEU A 46 -10.22 -11.15 -15.47
C LEU A 46 -11.21 -12.29 -15.73
N ASP A 47 -12.49 -11.98 -15.72
CA ASP A 47 -13.55 -12.92 -16.06
C ASP A 47 -13.38 -13.40 -17.52
N PRO A 48 -13.53 -14.70 -17.84
CA PRO A 48 -13.50 -15.22 -19.21
C PRO A 48 -14.38 -14.48 -20.23
N GLU A 49 -15.44 -13.78 -19.80
CA GLU A 49 -16.28 -12.97 -20.69
C GLU A 49 -15.73 -11.55 -20.97
N GLY A 50 -14.63 -11.16 -20.33
CA GLY A 50 -13.83 -9.96 -20.66
C GLY A 50 -14.40 -8.62 -20.21
N GLY A 51 -15.52 -8.59 -19.49
CA GLY A 51 -16.16 -7.35 -19.00
C GLY A 51 -15.98 -7.08 -17.49
N THR A 52 -15.70 -8.12 -16.70
CA THR A 52 -15.60 -8.02 -15.23
C THR A 52 -14.20 -8.38 -14.76
N ARG A 53 -13.61 -7.57 -13.88
CA ARG A 53 -12.34 -7.89 -13.23
C ARG A 53 -12.51 -7.97 -11.73
N VAL A 54 -12.09 -9.10 -11.16
CA VAL A 54 -12.14 -9.35 -9.71
C VAL A 54 -10.77 -9.05 -9.12
N TYR A 55 -10.71 -8.08 -8.22
CA TYR A 55 -9.55 -7.71 -7.43
C TYR A 55 -9.71 -8.26 -6.02
N SER A 56 -8.94 -9.30 -5.67
CA SER A 56 -8.94 -9.87 -4.32
C SER A 56 -7.83 -9.23 -3.49
N VAL A 57 -8.26 -8.43 -2.49
CA VAL A 57 -7.39 -7.77 -1.54
C VAL A 57 -7.19 -8.67 -0.33
N ASN A 58 -5.94 -9.01 -0.05
CA ASN A 58 -5.56 -9.94 1.00
C ASN A 58 -4.66 -9.23 2.01
N GLY A 59 -4.92 -9.43 3.31
CA GLY A 59 -4.05 -8.98 4.40
C GLY A 59 -4.46 -7.67 5.08
N GLU A 60 -3.49 -7.00 5.69
CA GLU A 60 -3.73 -5.89 6.61
C GLU A 60 -3.67 -4.52 5.89
N LEU A 61 -4.82 -3.83 5.84
CA LEU A 61 -4.96 -2.49 5.30
C LEU A 61 -4.82 -1.45 6.41
N PHE A 62 -3.74 -0.69 6.34
CA PHE A 62 -3.43 0.40 7.26
C PHE A 62 -2.64 1.49 6.53
N PHE A 63 -2.43 2.64 7.16
CA PHE A 63 -1.89 3.87 6.56
C PHE A 63 -0.62 3.69 5.72
N ALA A 64 0.23 2.74 6.07
CA ALA A 64 1.46 2.52 5.31
C ALA A 64 1.27 1.68 4.03
N SER A 65 0.17 0.91 3.91
CA SER A 65 -0.10 0.03 2.75
C SER A 65 -1.09 0.62 1.74
N THR A 66 -1.86 1.64 2.13
CA THR A 66 -2.93 2.24 1.29
C THR A 66 -2.42 2.92 0.03
N GLY A 67 -1.34 3.68 0.12
CA GLY A 67 -0.77 4.37 -1.05
C GLY A 67 -0.27 3.41 -2.12
N GLU A 68 0.28 2.27 -1.72
CA GLU A 68 0.74 1.24 -2.67
C GLU A 68 -0.44 0.49 -3.28
N LEU A 69 -1.50 0.24 -2.50
CA LEU A 69 -2.73 -0.41 -2.97
C LEU A 69 -3.39 0.36 -4.12
N VAL A 70 -3.59 1.68 -3.97
CA VAL A 70 -4.21 2.52 -5.03
C VAL A 70 -3.43 2.43 -6.34
N GLY A 71 -2.10 2.40 -6.27
CA GLY A 71 -1.24 2.32 -7.46
C GLY A 71 -1.22 0.97 -8.17
N ARG A 72 -1.75 -0.10 -7.55
CA ARG A 72 -1.77 -1.45 -8.14
C ARG A 72 -3.03 -1.77 -8.94
N PHE A 73 -4.07 -0.95 -8.84
CA PHE A 73 -5.27 -1.10 -9.66
C PHE A 73 -5.04 -0.59 -11.08
N ASP A 74 -5.54 -1.33 -12.06
CA ASP A 74 -5.52 -0.92 -13.45
C ASP A 74 -6.83 -0.20 -13.79
N TYR A 75 -6.80 1.13 -13.72
CA TYR A 75 -7.97 1.97 -14.01
C TYR A 75 -8.18 2.23 -15.51
N ALA A 76 -7.20 1.92 -16.35
CA ALA A 76 -7.20 2.28 -17.77
C ALA A 76 -7.48 1.10 -18.71
N GLU A 77 -7.83 -0.07 -18.15
CA GLU A 77 -8.15 -1.26 -18.91
C GLU A 77 -9.38 -1.03 -19.80
N LYS A 78 -9.18 -1.08 -21.12
CA LYS A 78 -10.21 -0.79 -22.11
C LYS A 78 -11.21 -1.94 -22.20
N GLY A 79 -12.50 -1.62 -22.09
CA GLY A 79 -13.59 -2.59 -22.22
C GLY A 79 -14.08 -3.16 -20.88
N LEU A 80 -13.47 -2.74 -19.77
CA LEU A 80 -13.95 -3.10 -18.44
C LEU A 80 -15.28 -2.38 -18.16
N THR A 81 -16.33 -3.14 -17.88
CA THR A 81 -17.64 -2.60 -17.48
C THR A 81 -17.85 -2.70 -15.97
N LYS A 82 -17.19 -3.67 -15.32
CA LYS A 82 -17.34 -3.93 -13.89
C LYS A 82 -16.02 -4.31 -13.21
N ALA A 83 -15.78 -3.75 -12.03
CA ALA A 83 -14.67 -4.10 -11.15
C ALA A 83 -15.24 -4.59 -9.81
N VAL A 84 -14.91 -5.82 -9.41
CA VAL A 84 -15.33 -6.40 -8.13
C VAL A 84 -14.14 -6.36 -7.18
N ILE A 85 -14.27 -5.69 -6.04
CA ILE A 85 -13.22 -5.59 -5.02
C ILE A 85 -13.56 -6.57 -3.89
N ASP A 86 -13.01 -7.79 -3.97
CA ASP A 86 -13.16 -8.80 -2.94
C ASP A 86 -12.27 -8.47 -1.73
N MET A 87 -12.92 -8.07 -0.63
CA MET A 87 -12.28 -7.76 0.65
C MET A 87 -12.42 -8.89 1.68
N THR A 88 -12.88 -10.09 1.30
CA THR A 88 -13.18 -11.18 2.24
C THR A 88 -11.97 -11.58 3.11
N LYS A 89 -10.75 -11.39 2.60
CA LYS A 89 -9.49 -11.70 3.29
C LYS A 89 -8.69 -10.47 3.69
N ALA A 90 -9.29 -9.28 3.58
CA ALA A 90 -8.68 -8.02 3.96
C ALA A 90 -9.23 -7.54 5.31
N HIS A 91 -8.38 -6.98 6.15
CA HIS A 91 -8.80 -6.30 7.37
C HIS A 91 -8.44 -4.83 7.31
N VAL A 92 -9.40 -3.97 7.64
CA VAL A 92 -9.25 -2.52 7.65
C VAL A 92 -8.96 -2.08 9.08
N TRP A 93 -7.77 -1.52 9.31
CA TRP A 93 -7.30 -1.15 10.66
C TRP A 93 -7.43 0.34 10.99
N ASP A 94 -7.51 1.21 9.98
CA ASP A 94 -7.62 2.65 10.19
C ASP A 94 -8.46 3.37 9.14
N SER A 95 -8.78 4.64 9.42
CA SER A 95 -9.59 5.49 8.53
C SER A 95 -8.90 5.82 7.21
N SER A 96 -7.58 5.75 7.14
CA SER A 96 -6.86 6.02 5.89
C SER A 96 -7.02 4.88 4.89
N ALA A 97 -7.21 3.64 5.36
CA ALA A 97 -7.59 2.51 4.52
C ALA A 97 -8.98 2.67 3.89
N VAL A 98 -9.94 3.19 4.66
CA VAL A 98 -11.26 3.53 4.10
C VAL A 98 -11.14 4.63 3.05
N ALA A 99 -10.41 5.72 3.34
CA ALA A 99 -10.24 6.82 2.40
C ALA A 99 -9.54 6.40 1.09
N ALA A 100 -8.62 5.42 1.16
CA ALA A 100 -7.97 4.87 -0.01
C ALA A 100 -8.91 4.03 -0.87
N LEU A 101 -9.80 3.25 -0.27
CA LEU A 101 -10.83 2.49 -0.99
C LEU A 101 -11.83 3.45 -1.67
N ASP A 102 -12.25 4.51 -0.99
CA ASP A 102 -13.10 5.55 -1.58
C ASP A 102 -12.43 6.18 -2.80
N GLN A 103 -11.12 6.43 -2.72
CA GLN A 103 -10.35 6.96 -3.85
C GLN A 103 -10.31 5.96 -5.02
N VAL A 104 -10.11 4.67 -4.77
CA VAL A 104 -10.13 3.60 -5.79
C VAL A 104 -11.49 3.56 -6.49
N THR A 105 -12.57 3.52 -5.71
CA THR A 105 -13.95 3.46 -6.22
C THR A 105 -14.29 4.68 -7.08
N GLU A 106 -13.93 5.89 -6.61
CA GLU A 106 -14.16 7.12 -7.38
C GLU A 106 -13.30 7.17 -8.64
N HIS A 107 -12.08 6.61 -8.62
CA HIS A 107 -11.25 6.48 -9.82
C HIS A 107 -11.89 5.57 -10.86
N PHE A 108 -12.37 4.39 -10.49
CA PHE A 108 -13.09 3.50 -11.42
C PHE A 108 -14.37 4.14 -11.95
N ARG A 109 -15.14 4.82 -11.08
CA ARG A 109 -16.37 5.51 -11.48
C ARG A 109 -16.12 6.61 -12.51
N LYS A 110 -15.00 7.35 -12.39
CA LYS A 110 -14.57 8.35 -13.39
C LYS A 110 -14.24 7.74 -14.75
N HIS A 111 -13.85 6.47 -14.79
CA HIS A 111 -13.61 5.73 -16.02
C HIS A 111 -14.87 5.01 -16.55
N GLY A 112 -16.02 5.20 -15.89
CA GLY A 112 -17.29 4.60 -16.30
C GLY A 112 -17.41 3.11 -15.95
N VAL A 113 -16.54 2.61 -15.05
CA VAL A 113 -16.56 1.23 -14.57
C VAL A 113 -17.43 1.15 -13.31
N GLU A 114 -18.39 0.23 -13.29
CA GLU A 114 -19.19 -0.05 -12.09
C GLU A 114 -18.35 -0.82 -11.07
N VAL A 115 -18.44 -0.47 -9.79
CA VAL A 115 -17.64 -1.09 -8.72
C VAL A 115 -18.57 -1.82 -7.75
N GLU A 116 -18.23 -3.06 -7.42
CA GLU A 116 -18.91 -3.89 -6.40
C GLU A 116 -17.95 -4.35 -5.31
#